data_AF-A0AAX7U5R0-F1
#
_entry.id   AF-A0AAX7U5R0-F1
#
_cell.length_a   1.000
_cell.length_b   1.000
_cell.length_c   1.000
_cell.angle_alpha   90.00
_cell.angle_beta   90.00
_cell.angle_gamma   90.00
#
_symmetry.space_group_name_H-M   'P 1'
#
loop_
_entity.id
_entity.type
_entity.pdbx_description
1 polymer ?
#
loop_
_entity_poly.entity_id
_entity_poly.type
_entity_poly.pdbx_seq_one_letter_code
_entity_poly.pdbx_strand_id
1 'polypeptide(L)'
;MCNYKTKSNFTSKCSDVIRFPPPKKLVKMLMCGGLTEEKEADEEVQKICDAMKPHAEQKAERNFKVFIAQSYKTQVVAGTNYFIKVMFVIQHLL
;
A
#
# COMPACT_ATOMS: atom_id res chain seq x y z
N MET A 1 -10.36 -23.19 -11.54
CA MET A 1 -10.54 -23.53 -10.11
C MET A 1 -9.71 -24.77 -9.81
N CYS A 2 -8.70 -24.67 -8.96
CA CYS A 2 -8.20 -25.79 -8.15
C CYS A 2 -7.44 -25.22 -6.95
N ASN A 3 -7.98 -25.52 -5.77
CA ASN A 3 -7.49 -25.20 -4.43
C ASN A 3 -6.25 -26.03 -4.08
N TYR A 4 -5.42 -25.56 -3.15
CA TYR A 4 -4.89 -26.46 -2.11
C TYR A 4 -4.84 -25.75 -0.75
N LYS A 5 -5.54 -26.37 0.19
CA LYS A 5 -5.62 -26.06 1.61
C LYS A 5 -4.84 -27.15 2.34
N THR A 6 -3.91 -26.80 3.23
CA THR A 6 -3.39 -27.78 4.21
C THR A 6 -2.80 -27.06 5.42
N LYS A 7 -3.56 -27.09 6.53
CA LYS A 7 -3.03 -27.08 7.90
C LYS A 7 -3.10 -28.53 8.39
N SER A 8 -1.98 -29.11 8.82
CA SER A 8 -1.92 -30.04 9.97
C SER A 8 -0.49 -30.57 10.18
N ASN A 9 -0.13 -30.69 11.47
CA ASN A 9 1.12 -31.22 12.00
C ASN A 9 1.25 -32.75 11.82
N PHE A 10 2.45 -33.29 11.59
CA PHE A 10 3.00 -34.50 12.27
C PHE A 10 4.47 -34.77 11.87
N THR A 11 5.11 -35.63 12.65
CA THR A 11 6.54 -35.78 12.99
C THR A 11 7.44 -36.53 11.99
N SER A 12 8.75 -36.26 11.99
CA SER A 12 9.85 -37.19 12.42
C SER A 12 11.24 -36.77 11.89
N LYS A 13 12.26 -37.05 12.72
CA LYS A 13 13.68 -36.63 12.70
C LYS A 13 14.51 -37.12 11.49
N CYS A 14 15.57 -36.38 11.13
CA CYS A 14 16.95 -36.88 10.96
C CYS A 14 18.00 -35.75 10.72
N SER A 15 19.16 -35.88 11.39
CA SER A 15 20.50 -35.26 11.18
C SER A 15 20.72 -33.74 11.31
N ASP A 16 21.16 -33.35 12.51
CA ASP A 16 22.27 -32.45 12.88
C ASP A 16 22.91 -31.51 11.83
N VAL A 17 22.62 -30.20 11.94
CA VAL A 17 23.58 -29.13 12.30
C VAL A 17 22.76 -27.99 12.93
N ILE A 18 22.85 -27.77 14.24
CA ILE A 18 22.31 -26.54 14.86
C ILE A 18 23.27 -25.40 14.51
N ARG A 19 23.06 -24.77 13.35
CA ARG A 19 23.66 -23.45 13.10
C ARG A 19 22.80 -22.43 13.84
N PHE A 20 23.36 -21.82 14.88
CA PHE A 20 22.74 -20.64 15.47
C PHE A 20 22.66 -19.56 14.37
N PRO A 21 21.46 -19.07 14.03
CA PRO A 21 21.35 -17.99 13.06
C PRO A 21 22.09 -16.76 13.63
N PRO A 22 22.88 -16.03 12.81
CA PRO A 22 23.46 -14.76 13.25
C PRO A 22 22.32 -13.84 13.71
N PRO A 23 22.57 -12.95 14.69
CA PRO A 23 21.53 -12.08 15.24
C PRO A 23 20.82 -11.39 14.07
N LYS A 24 19.52 -11.69 13.94
CA LYS A 24 18.70 -11.18 12.83
C LYS A 24 18.70 -9.66 12.94
N LYS A 25 19.48 -8.97 12.11
CA LYS A 25 19.18 -7.57 11.80
C LYS A 25 17.73 -7.57 11.35
N LEU A 26 16.90 -6.79 12.03
CA LEU A 26 15.46 -6.75 11.82
C LEU A 26 15.18 -6.04 10.50
N VAL A 27 15.43 -6.72 9.39
CA VAL A 27 15.09 -6.23 8.05
C VAL A 27 13.58 -6.34 7.96
N LYS A 28 12.88 -5.21 8.03
CA LYS A 28 11.42 -5.12 7.84
C LYS A 28 11.12 -5.54 6.40
N MET A 29 10.90 -6.83 6.22
CA MET A 29 10.64 -7.44 4.92
C MET A 29 9.26 -6.96 4.46
N LEU A 30 9.22 -6.06 3.48
CA LEU A 30 7.96 -5.65 2.84
C LEU A 30 7.38 -6.89 2.15
N MET A 31 6.38 -7.50 2.77
CA MET A 31 5.68 -8.62 2.16
C MET A 31 4.77 -8.07 1.05
N CYS A 32 4.79 -8.71 -0.13
CA CYS A 32 3.81 -8.41 -1.18
C CYS A 32 2.39 -8.54 -0.62
N GLY A 33 1.56 -7.54 -0.87
CA GLY A 33 0.19 -7.41 -0.34
C GLY A 33 0.09 -6.64 0.98
N GLY A 34 1.19 -6.36 1.68
CA GLY A 34 1.19 -5.56 2.90
C GLY A 34 1.17 -4.05 2.61
N LEU A 35 0.42 -3.29 3.42
CA LEU A 35 0.50 -1.83 3.42
C LEU A 35 1.75 -1.36 4.17
N THR A 36 2.41 -0.32 3.64
CA THR A 36 3.47 0.39 4.36
C THR A 36 2.91 1.23 5.50
N GLU A 37 3.82 1.72 6.34
CA GLU A 37 3.51 2.80 7.27
C GLU A 37 3.05 4.05 6.51
N GLU A 38 2.23 4.85 7.19
CA GLU A 38 1.76 6.12 6.68
C GLU A 38 2.93 7.10 6.58
N LYS A 39 3.04 7.75 5.42
CA LYS A 39 4.03 8.80 5.15
C LYS A 39 3.31 10.08 4.75
N GLU A 40 3.91 11.22 5.02
CA GLU A 40 3.44 12.50 4.48
C GLU A 40 3.58 12.50 2.96
N ALA A 41 2.64 13.12 2.26
CA ALA A 41 2.67 13.22 0.81
C ALA A 41 3.81 14.12 0.35
N ASP A 42 4.55 13.64 -0.64
CA ASP A 42 5.60 14.37 -1.33
C ASP A 42 5.08 14.94 -2.66
N GLU A 43 5.93 15.69 -3.35
CA GLU A 43 5.59 16.30 -4.64
C GLU A 43 5.21 15.27 -5.71
N GLU A 44 5.80 14.07 -5.66
CA GLU A 44 5.49 12.98 -6.60
C GLU A 44 4.08 12.43 -6.36
N VAL A 45 3.70 12.22 -5.09
CA VAL A 45 2.34 11.83 -4.71
C VAL A 45 1.33 12.91 -5.05
N GLN A 46 1.68 14.19 -4.88
CA GLN A 46 0.83 15.30 -5.31
C GLN A 46 0.59 15.28 -6.83
N LYS A 47 1.63 15.06 -7.65
CA LYS A 47 1.48 14.93 -9.11
C LYS A 47 0.55 13.78 -9.51
N ILE A 48 0.61 12.65 -8.79
CA ILE A 48 -0.32 11.53 -9.00
C ILE A 48 -1.75 11.98 -8.69
N CYS A 49 -1.96 12.71 -7.60
CA CYS A 49 -3.27 13.27 -7.26
C CYS A 49 -3.78 14.25 -8.31
N ASP A 50 -2.93 15.14 -8.81
CA ASP A 50 -3.30 16.12 -9.83
C ASP A 50 -3.69 15.45 -11.15
N ALA A 51 -2.96 14.41 -11.56
CA ALA A 51 -3.31 13.60 -12.73
C ALA A 51 -4.64 12.84 -12.55
N MET A 52 -4.96 12.41 -11.32
CA MET A 52 -6.20 11.70 -11.00
C MET A 52 -7.40 12.62 -10.71
N LYS A 53 -7.16 13.90 -10.46
CA LYS A 53 -8.20 14.91 -10.18
C LYS A 53 -9.36 14.90 -11.18
N PRO A 54 -9.16 14.95 -12.52
CA PRO A 54 -10.28 14.96 -13.46
C PRO A 54 -11.13 13.68 -13.38
N HIS A 55 -10.52 12.53 -13.13
CA HIS A 55 -11.24 11.27 -12.93
C HIS A 55 -12.04 11.26 -11.62
N ALA A 56 -11.50 11.86 -10.56
CA ALA A 56 -12.20 12.01 -9.29
C ALA A 56 -13.40 12.96 -9.42
N GLU A 57 -13.25 14.08 -10.14
CA GLU A 57 -14.33 15.05 -10.39
C GLU A 57 -15.45 14.44 -11.24
N GLN A 58 -15.08 13.69 -12.29
CA GLN A 58 -16.04 12.99 -13.13
C GLN A 58 -16.85 11.97 -12.33
N LYS A 59 -16.20 11.21 -11.44
CA LYS A 59 -16.87 10.19 -10.61
C LYS A 59 -17.71 10.79 -9.48
N ALA A 60 -17.31 11.96 -8.97
CA ALA A 60 -18.04 12.67 -7.93
C ALA A 60 -19.14 13.59 -8.49
N GLU A 61 -19.17 13.83 -9.81
CA GLU A 61 -20.03 14.82 -10.49
C GLU A 61 -19.90 16.23 -9.87
N ARG A 62 -18.71 16.57 -9.38
CA ARG A 62 -18.39 17.83 -8.70
C ARG A 62 -16.98 18.28 -9.07
N ASN A 63 -16.78 19.58 -9.18
CA ASN A 63 -15.45 20.17 -9.37
C ASN A 63 -14.78 20.44 -8.03
N PHE A 64 -13.46 20.23 -7.96
CA PHE A 64 -12.65 20.47 -6.77
C PHE A 64 -11.77 21.71 -6.97
N LYS A 65 -11.97 22.73 -6.14
CA LYS A 65 -11.13 23.93 -6.14
C LYS A 65 -9.76 23.65 -5.53
N VAL A 66 -9.74 22.92 -4.42
CA VAL A 66 -8.53 22.48 -3.72
C VAL A 66 -8.46 20.96 -3.81
N PHE A 67 -7.28 20.41 -4.09
CA PHE A 67 -7.05 18.97 -4.16
C PHE A 67 -5.60 18.65 -3.76
N ILE A 68 -5.36 18.50 -2.46
CA ILE A 68 -4.00 18.40 -1.87
C ILE A 68 -3.83 17.05 -1.19
N ALA A 69 -2.79 16.31 -1.55
CA ALA A 69 -2.39 15.08 -0.87
C ALA A 69 -1.80 15.40 0.51
N GLN A 70 -2.28 14.73 1.56
CA GLN A 70 -1.76 14.91 2.93
C GLN A 70 -0.83 13.77 3.33
N SER A 71 -1.29 12.54 3.15
CA SER A 71 -0.53 11.35 3.52
C SER A 71 -0.82 10.20 2.57
N TYR A 72 0.09 9.24 2.52
CA TYR A 72 -0.09 8.05 1.70
C TYR A 72 0.47 6.79 2.34
N LYS A 73 -0.04 5.66 1.86
CA LYS A 73 0.50 4.32 2.09
C LYS A 73 0.67 3.63 0.75
N THR A 74 1.65 2.75 0.63
CA THR A 74 1.83 1.93 -0.56
C THR A 74 1.62 0.46 -0.27
N GLN A 75 1.24 -0.29 -1.30
CA GLN A 75 1.11 -1.75 -1.25
C GLN A 75 1.81 -2.33 -2.47
N VAL A 76 2.80 -3.19 -2.24
CA VAL A 76 3.52 -3.88 -3.32
C VAL A 76 2.69 -5.10 -3.76
N VAL A 77 2.35 -5.18 -5.04
CA VAL A 77 1.64 -6.30 -5.69
C VAL A 77 2.36 -6.64 -7.00
N ALA A 78 1.67 -7.03 -8.08
CA ALA A 78 2.22 -7.00 -9.44
C ALA A 78 2.30 -5.54 -9.96
N GLY A 79 2.94 -4.67 -9.20
CA GLY A 79 2.88 -3.21 -9.30
C GLY A 79 2.92 -2.55 -7.93
N THR A 80 2.60 -1.26 -7.85
CA THR A 80 2.46 -0.55 -6.56
C THR A 80 1.11 0.17 -6.52
N ASN A 81 0.29 -0.19 -5.54
CA ASN A 81 -0.93 0.56 -5.26
C ASN A 81 -0.60 1.70 -4.30
N TYR A 82 -1.15 2.89 -4.56
CA TYR A 82 -1.04 4.07 -3.71
C TYR A 82 -2.39 4.36 -3.06
N PHE A 83 -2.39 4.44 -1.73
CA PHE A 83 -3.53 4.83 -0.93
C PHE A 83 -3.26 6.23 -0.39
N ILE A 84 -3.79 7.24 -1.07
CA ILE A 84 -3.50 8.65 -0.78
C ILE A 84 -4.71 9.29 -0.10
N LYS A 85 -4.49 9.93 1.05
CA LYS A 85 -5.47 10.80 1.70
C LYS A 85 -5.38 12.19 1.09
N VAL A 86 -6.48 12.67 0.53
CA VAL A 86 -6.55 13.96 -0.14
C VAL A 86 -7.51 14.88 0.61
N MET A 87 -7.05 16.09 0.90
CA MET A 87 -7.90 17.21 1.30
C MET A 87 -8.46 17.86 0.04
N PHE A 88 -9.78 17.98 -0.05
CA PHE A 88 -10.41 18.70 -1.14
C PHE A 88 -11.45 19.70 -0.66
N VAL A 89 -11.64 20.75 -1.46
CA VAL A 89 -12.71 21.73 -1.27
C VAL A 89 -13.53 21.75 -2.54
N ILE A 90 -14.84 21.49 -2.40
CA ILE A 90 -15.76 21.51 -3.52
C ILE A 90 -15.88 22.95 -4.03
N GLN A 91 -15.77 23.12 -5.34
CA GLN A 91 -16.15 24.36 -5.98
C GLN A 91 -17.67 24.42 -6.03
N HIS A 92 -18.27 25.28 -5.22
CA HIS A 92 -19.69 25.59 -5.38
C HIS A 92 -19.86 26.36 -6.69
N LEU A 93 -20.62 25.81 -7.64
CA LEU A 93 -21.21 26.61 -8.70
C LEU A 93 -22.26 27.50 -8.05
N LEU A 94 -22.11 28.82 -8.19
CA LEU A 94 -23.18 29.79 -8.09
C LEU A 94 -23.91 29.86 -9.43
#